data_AF-A0AAW2VUB9-F1
#
_entry.id   AF-A0AAW2VUB9-F1
#
_cell.length_a   1.000
_cell.length_b   1.000
_cell.length_c   1.000
_cell.angle_alpha   90.00
_cell.angle_beta   90.00
_cell.angle_gamma   90.00
#
_symmetry.space_group_name_H-M   'P 1'
#
loop_
_entity.id
_entity.type
_entity.pdbx_description
1 polymer ?
#
loop_
_entity_poly.entity_id
_entity_poly.type
_entity_poly.pdbx_seq_one_letter_code
_entity_poly.pdbx_strand_id
1 'polypeptide(L)'
;MRPAVAAMIQGDKSAFHRCGFLGLQDTLWDEQGRHYFRSCSIQGAVDFIFGAGQSIYEGCTITVVARALNGVPGYITAQGRSHAQDTNGFVFKNCKIVGNGKTFLGRPWREYARVVFYNTSMSGIVVPQGWDAWFSAGRE
;
A
#
# COMPACT_ATOMS: atom_id res chain seq x y z
N MET A 1 -14.83 -8.14 7.03
CA MET A 1 -14.75 -7.76 5.60
C MET A 1 -14.15 -8.91 4.82
N ARG A 2 -14.41 -8.98 3.52
CA ARG A 2 -13.84 -9.99 2.61
C ARG A 2 -12.98 -9.28 1.55
N PRO A 3 -11.89 -9.91 1.08
CA PRO A 3 -11.10 -9.42 -0.05
C PRO A 3 -11.95 -9.16 -1.30
N ALA A 4 -11.65 -8.08 -2.03
CA ALA A 4 -12.25 -7.77 -3.32
C ALA A 4 -11.25 -6.97 -4.19
N VAL A 5 -10.45 -7.70 -4.97
CA VAL A 5 -9.39 -7.12 -5.81
C VAL A 5 -9.98 -6.37 -6.99
N ALA A 6 -9.57 -5.12 -7.18
CA ALA A 6 -9.93 -4.31 -8.34
C ALA A 6 -8.98 -4.56 -9.52
N ALA A 7 -7.69 -4.72 -9.24
CA ALA A 7 -6.68 -5.08 -10.23
C ALA A 7 -5.59 -5.96 -9.63
N MET A 8 -5.22 -7.01 -10.37
CA MET A 8 -4.06 -7.87 -10.07
C MET A 8 -3.03 -7.70 -11.19
N ILE A 9 -1.80 -7.35 -10.81
CA ILE A 9 -0.70 -7.12 -11.74
C ILE A 9 0.40 -8.13 -11.48
N GLN A 10 0.62 -9.05 -12.43
CA GLN A 10 1.68 -10.07 -12.37
C GLN A 10 2.74 -9.94 -13.48
N GLY A 11 2.49 -9.06 -14.46
CA GLY A 11 3.33 -8.91 -15.65
C GLY A 11 4.49 -7.94 -15.42
N ASP A 12 5.72 -8.36 -15.72
CA ASP A 12 6.91 -7.52 -15.55
C ASP A 12 6.95 -6.33 -16.53
N LYS A 13 7.57 -5.22 -16.07
CA LYS A 13 7.69 -3.94 -16.80
C LYS A 13 6.33 -3.29 -17.14
N SER A 14 5.33 -3.46 -16.30
CA SER A 14 4.03 -2.81 -16.46
C SER A 14 4.06 -1.35 -15.98
N ALA A 15 3.43 -0.46 -16.73
CA ALA A 15 3.32 0.96 -16.38
C ALA A 15 1.88 1.46 -16.47
N PHE A 16 1.48 2.25 -15.48
CA PHE A 16 0.13 2.82 -15.36
C PHE A 16 0.23 4.33 -15.19
N HIS A 17 -0.46 5.06 -16.06
CA HIS A 17 -0.43 6.53 -16.08
C HIS A 17 -1.84 7.08 -15.95
N ARG A 18 -2.09 7.86 -14.89
CA ARG A 18 -3.40 8.50 -14.65
C ARG A 18 -4.56 7.50 -14.59
N CYS A 19 -4.32 6.34 -13.99
CA CYS A 19 -5.35 5.32 -13.75
C CYS A 19 -5.96 5.49 -12.36
N GLY A 20 -7.20 5.00 -12.19
CA GLY A 20 -7.87 4.91 -10.89
C GLY A 20 -8.07 3.44 -10.50
N PHE A 21 -7.70 3.09 -9.26
CA PHE A 21 -7.96 1.79 -8.65
C PHE A 21 -8.79 1.99 -7.39
N LEU A 22 -10.00 1.44 -7.34
CA LEU A 22 -10.97 1.71 -6.28
C LEU A 22 -11.47 0.41 -5.67
N GLY A 23 -11.38 0.32 -4.34
CA GLY A 23 -11.91 -0.81 -3.58
C GLY A 23 -11.98 -0.49 -2.10
N LEU A 24 -11.95 -1.53 -1.27
CA LEU A 24 -11.98 -1.41 0.19
C LEU A 24 -10.89 -2.28 0.84
N GLN A 25 -11.01 -3.60 0.71
CA GLN A 25 -9.99 -4.55 1.14
C GLN A 25 -9.31 -5.14 -0.09
N ASP A 26 -7.98 -5.16 -0.09
CA ASP A 26 -7.15 -5.79 -1.13
C ASP A 26 -7.34 -5.17 -2.53
N THR A 27 -7.42 -3.83 -2.63
CA THR A 27 -7.79 -3.13 -3.88
C THR A 27 -6.82 -3.38 -5.04
N LEU A 28 -5.53 -3.13 -4.83
CA LEU A 28 -4.48 -3.27 -5.83
C LEU A 28 -3.52 -4.39 -5.40
N TRP A 29 -3.64 -5.53 -6.07
CA TRP A 29 -2.72 -6.64 -5.91
C TRP A 29 -1.53 -6.48 -6.85
N ASP A 30 -0.53 -5.75 -6.36
CA ASP A 30 0.78 -5.55 -6.98
C ASP A 30 1.66 -6.79 -6.73
N GLU A 31 1.33 -7.87 -7.41
CA GLU A 31 1.68 -9.24 -7.03
C GLU A 31 3.16 -9.55 -7.23
N GLN A 32 3.68 -9.41 -8.45
CA GLN A 32 5.08 -9.67 -8.78
C GLN A 32 5.54 -8.90 -10.02
N GLY A 33 6.85 -8.69 -10.16
CA GLY A 33 7.44 -8.00 -11.30
C GLY A 33 7.79 -6.54 -11.00
N ARG A 34 8.26 -5.80 -12.02
CA ARG A 34 8.63 -4.38 -11.90
C ARG A 34 7.53 -3.49 -12.42
N HIS A 35 6.99 -2.64 -11.57
CA HIS A 35 5.86 -1.79 -11.95
C HIS A 35 6.12 -0.31 -11.68
N TYR A 36 5.52 0.53 -12.52
CA TYR A 36 5.57 1.97 -12.37
C TYR A 36 4.17 2.58 -12.44
N PHE A 37 3.74 3.23 -11.37
CA PHE A 37 2.47 3.93 -11.28
C PHE A 37 2.75 5.42 -11.22
N ARG A 38 2.27 6.19 -12.21
CA ARG A 38 2.50 7.64 -12.27
C ARG A 38 1.19 8.41 -12.32
N SER A 39 1.04 9.34 -11.36
CA SER A 39 -0.14 10.20 -11.26
C SER A 39 -1.47 9.42 -11.18
N CYS A 40 -1.45 8.24 -10.56
CA CYS A 40 -2.64 7.41 -10.36
C CYS A 40 -3.38 7.80 -9.08
N SER A 41 -4.67 7.44 -9.01
CA SER A 41 -5.44 7.46 -7.77
C SER A 41 -5.67 6.01 -7.30
N ILE A 42 -5.41 5.75 -6.03
CA ILE A 42 -5.60 4.42 -5.43
C ILE A 42 -6.40 4.60 -4.15
N GLN A 43 -7.54 3.92 -4.03
CA GLN A 43 -8.47 4.06 -2.91
C GLN A 43 -8.75 2.72 -2.23
N GLY A 44 -8.65 2.70 -0.90
CA GLY A 44 -9.08 1.56 -0.10
C GLY A 44 -8.98 1.82 1.41
N ALA A 45 -9.07 0.76 2.20
CA ALA A 45 -9.06 0.84 3.65
C ALA A 45 -8.21 -0.24 4.33
N VAL A 46 -8.21 -1.48 3.85
CA VAL A 46 -7.46 -2.59 4.46
C VAL A 46 -6.55 -3.22 3.42
N ASP A 47 -5.25 -3.24 3.71
CA ASP A 47 -4.20 -3.86 2.89
C ASP A 47 -4.33 -3.52 1.40
N PHE A 48 -4.77 -2.30 1.09
CA PHE A 48 -5.35 -2.04 -0.22
C PHE A 48 -4.32 -1.84 -1.33
N ILE A 49 -3.03 -1.78 -0.98
CA ILE A 49 -1.89 -1.94 -1.88
C ILE A 49 -1.02 -3.06 -1.32
N PHE A 50 -1.08 -4.24 -1.92
CA PHE A 50 -0.44 -5.43 -1.36
C PHE A 50 0.20 -6.30 -2.44
N GLY A 51 1.09 -7.19 -2.03
CA GLY A 51 1.82 -8.09 -2.93
C GLY A 51 3.34 -7.96 -2.80
N ALA A 52 4.07 -8.54 -3.74
CA ALA A 52 5.53 -8.66 -3.73
C ALA A 52 6.20 -8.01 -4.96
N GLY A 53 5.53 -7.04 -5.61
CA GLY A 53 6.10 -6.24 -6.69
C GLY A 53 7.33 -5.41 -6.28
N GLN A 54 8.19 -5.12 -7.26
CA GLN A 54 9.25 -4.11 -7.19
C GLN A 54 8.73 -2.83 -7.85
N SER A 55 8.11 -1.97 -7.05
CA SER A 55 7.21 -0.95 -7.61
C SER A 55 7.51 0.45 -7.12
N ILE A 56 7.40 1.40 -8.05
CA ILE A 56 7.45 2.83 -7.75
C ILE A 56 6.06 3.43 -8.04
N TYR A 57 5.52 4.09 -7.02
CA TYR A 57 4.33 4.91 -7.07
C TYR A 57 4.78 6.37 -7.02
N GLU A 58 4.68 7.10 -8.13
CA GLU A 58 5.18 8.47 -8.24
C GLU A 58 4.07 9.48 -8.52
N GLY A 59 3.94 10.50 -7.66
CA GLY A 59 2.92 11.54 -7.82
C GLY A 59 1.50 11.01 -7.68
N CYS A 60 1.31 9.86 -7.04
CA CYS A 60 0.00 9.24 -6.85
C CYS A 60 -0.76 9.86 -5.68
N THR A 61 -2.09 9.82 -5.75
CA THR A 61 -2.98 10.13 -4.63
C THR A 61 -3.48 8.84 -4.02
N ILE A 62 -3.15 8.63 -2.75
CA ILE A 62 -3.55 7.47 -1.96
C ILE A 62 -4.71 7.91 -1.05
N THR A 63 -5.91 7.40 -1.32
CA THR A 63 -7.15 7.81 -0.66
C THR A 63 -7.64 6.72 0.30
N VAL A 64 -7.64 7.04 1.59
CA VAL A 64 -8.06 6.11 2.64
C VAL A 64 -9.53 6.30 2.98
N VAL A 65 -10.32 5.23 2.95
CA VAL A 65 -11.76 5.24 3.27
C VAL A 65 -12.06 4.43 4.55
N ALA A 66 -11.24 4.62 5.59
CA ALA A 66 -11.27 3.81 6.80
C ALA A 66 -12.48 4.05 7.72
N ARG A 67 -13.31 5.09 7.49
CA ARG A 67 -14.61 5.21 8.20
C ARG A 67 -15.54 4.03 7.93
N ALA A 68 -15.40 3.35 6.79
CA ALA A 68 -16.13 2.14 6.48
C ALA A 68 -15.78 0.95 7.40
N LEU A 69 -14.72 1.07 8.21
CA LEU A 69 -14.24 0.04 9.14
C LEU A 69 -14.82 0.16 10.56
N ASN A 70 -15.80 1.04 10.79
CA ASN A 70 -16.52 1.18 12.07
C ASN A 70 -15.59 1.38 13.29
N GLY A 71 -14.60 2.28 13.17
CA GLY A 71 -13.69 2.65 14.25
C GLY A 71 -12.38 1.85 14.29
N VAL A 72 -12.25 0.82 13.47
CA VAL A 72 -10.98 0.10 13.27
C VAL A 72 -10.08 0.91 12.33
N PRO A 73 -8.77 1.04 12.60
CA PRO A 73 -7.85 1.69 11.68
C PRO A 73 -7.67 0.89 10.39
N GLY A 74 -7.39 1.61 9.30
CA GLY A 74 -7.01 1.02 8.02
C GLY A 74 -5.51 0.73 7.91
N TYR A 75 -5.13 0.12 6.79
CA TYR A 75 -3.77 -0.25 6.44
C TYR A 75 -3.54 0.04 4.96
N ILE A 76 -2.60 0.94 4.64
CA ILE A 76 -2.34 1.30 3.24
C ILE A 76 -1.63 0.17 2.52
N THR A 77 -0.52 -0.33 3.08
CA THR A 77 0.27 -1.38 2.44
C THR A 77 0.32 -2.68 3.22
N ALA A 78 0.30 -3.80 2.49
CA ALA A 78 0.70 -5.12 3.01
C ALA A 78 1.74 -5.74 2.06
N GLN A 79 2.99 -5.32 2.21
CA GLN A 79 4.07 -5.76 1.31
C GLN A 79 4.58 -7.15 1.72
N GLY A 80 4.76 -8.02 0.72
CA GLY A 80 4.97 -9.45 0.86
C GLY A 80 6.36 -9.95 0.48
N ARG A 81 7.43 -9.17 0.72
CA ARG A 81 8.82 -9.62 0.53
C ARG A 81 9.17 -10.72 1.53
N SER A 82 9.68 -11.84 1.03
CA SER A 82 9.88 -13.07 1.82
C SER A 82 11.33 -13.33 2.22
N HIS A 83 12.31 -12.72 1.54
CA HIS A 83 13.72 -12.95 1.85
C HIS A 83 14.59 -11.67 1.82
N ALA A 84 15.67 -11.69 2.59
CA ALA A 84 16.61 -10.55 2.73
C ALA A 84 17.32 -10.18 1.42
N GLN A 85 17.50 -11.13 0.51
CA GLN A 85 18.12 -10.94 -0.80
C GLN A 85 17.14 -10.46 -1.88
N ASP A 86 15.83 -10.55 -1.64
CA ASP A 86 14.83 -10.14 -2.62
C ASP A 86 14.96 -8.63 -2.89
N THR A 87 14.87 -8.24 -4.15
CA THR A 87 15.02 -6.83 -4.57
C THR A 87 13.69 -6.09 -4.63
N ASN A 88 12.57 -6.77 -4.37
CA ASN A 88 11.22 -6.21 -4.40
C ASN A 88 10.91 -5.29 -3.20
N GLY A 89 9.80 -4.56 -3.29
CA GLY A 89 9.46 -3.50 -2.34
C GLY A 89 8.64 -2.41 -3.01
N PHE A 90 7.98 -1.60 -2.19
CA PHE A 90 7.18 -0.47 -2.68
C PHE A 90 7.84 0.86 -2.32
N VAL A 91 7.93 1.76 -3.28
CA VAL A 91 8.42 3.13 -3.07
C VAL A 91 7.31 4.11 -3.47
N PHE A 92 6.84 4.89 -2.51
CA PHE A 92 5.89 5.99 -2.72
C PHE A 92 6.67 7.30 -2.75
N LYS A 93 6.83 7.87 -3.94
CA LYS A 93 7.64 9.07 -4.20
C LYS A 93 6.74 10.24 -4.58
N ASN A 94 6.86 11.37 -3.89
CA ASN A 94 6.09 12.58 -4.20
C ASN A 94 4.56 12.35 -4.17
N CYS A 95 4.08 11.42 -3.33
CA CYS A 95 2.67 11.07 -3.25
C CYS A 95 1.92 11.96 -2.27
N LYS A 96 0.59 11.79 -2.22
CA LYS A 96 -0.30 12.41 -1.23
C LYS A 96 -1.16 11.32 -0.58
N ILE A 97 -1.09 11.21 0.75
CA ILE A 97 -2.01 10.39 1.55
C ILE A 97 -3.11 11.28 2.10
N VAL A 98 -4.35 11.00 1.72
CA VAL A 98 -5.57 11.70 2.14
C VAL A 98 -6.66 10.72 2.48
N GLY A 99 -7.79 11.21 3.00
CA GLY A 99 -8.96 10.38 3.25
C GLY A 99 -9.60 10.63 4.60
N ASN A 100 -10.22 9.60 5.15
CA ASN A 100 -10.95 9.63 6.41
C ASN A 100 -10.64 8.41 7.28
N GLY A 101 -11.04 8.49 8.55
CA GLY A 101 -10.73 7.48 9.56
C GLY A 101 -9.28 7.59 10.03
N LYS A 102 -8.80 6.55 10.72
CA LYS A 102 -7.39 6.40 11.09
C LYS A 102 -6.76 5.29 10.26
N THR A 103 -5.46 5.39 10.00
CA THR A 103 -4.75 4.39 9.20
C THR A 103 -3.30 4.25 9.65
N PHE A 104 -2.78 3.04 9.49
CA PHE A 104 -1.34 2.79 9.42
C PHE A 104 -0.87 2.95 7.97
N LEU A 105 0.41 3.28 7.81
CA LEU A 105 1.13 3.23 6.55
C LEU A 105 1.19 1.81 5.99
N GLY A 106 1.24 0.81 6.88
CA GLY A 106 1.12 -0.57 6.49
C GLY A 106 1.45 -1.53 7.61
N ARG A 107 1.50 -2.80 7.22
CA ARG A 107 1.88 -3.94 8.05
C ARG A 107 2.55 -5.02 7.22
N PRO A 108 3.48 -5.82 7.77
CA PRO A 108 4.22 -6.80 7.01
C PRO A 108 3.32 -7.99 6.66
N TRP A 109 3.10 -8.28 5.37
CA TRP A 109 2.45 -9.53 4.97
C TRP A 109 3.42 -10.71 5.06
N ARG A 110 4.71 -10.45 4.87
CA ARG A 110 5.82 -11.41 4.99
C ARG A 110 6.97 -10.77 5.77
N GLU A 111 7.87 -11.61 6.27
CA GLU A 111 8.88 -11.25 7.29
C GLU A 111 9.88 -10.17 6.84
N TYR A 112 10.09 -9.97 5.53
CA TYR A 112 11.08 -9.03 5.01
C TYR A 112 10.44 -7.83 4.31
N ALA A 113 9.17 -7.53 4.65
CA ALA A 113 8.38 -6.48 4.03
C ALA A 113 9.17 -5.17 3.90
N ARG A 114 9.13 -4.56 2.72
CA ARG A 114 9.90 -3.34 2.44
C ARG A 114 9.05 -2.29 1.74
N VAL A 115 8.84 -1.18 2.44
CA VAL A 115 8.08 -0.04 1.92
C VAL A 115 8.78 1.27 2.31
N VAL A 116 8.86 2.20 1.37
CA VAL A 116 9.46 3.53 1.57
C VAL A 116 8.49 4.61 1.14
N PHE A 117 8.23 5.58 2.02
CA PHE A 117 7.54 6.82 1.67
C PHE A 117 8.58 7.95 1.60
N TYR A 118 8.82 8.49 0.41
CA TYR A 118 9.80 9.56 0.17
C TYR A 118 9.09 10.81 -0.36
N ASN A 119 9.34 11.94 0.28
CA ASN A 119 8.73 13.24 -0.05
C ASN A 119 7.20 13.14 -0.24
N THR A 120 6.53 12.35 0.61
CA THR A 120 5.09 12.10 0.52
C THR A 120 4.38 12.89 1.62
N SER A 121 3.38 13.68 1.22
CA SER A 121 2.56 14.43 2.17
C SER A 121 1.48 13.54 2.78
N MET A 122 1.27 13.63 4.10
CA MET A 122 0.35 12.78 4.84
C MET A 122 -0.62 13.65 5.65
N SER A 123 -1.93 13.48 5.45
CA SER A 123 -2.91 14.15 6.31
C SER A 123 -2.92 13.52 7.72
N GLY A 124 -3.58 14.20 8.68
CA GLY A 124 -3.67 13.75 10.09
C GLY A 124 -4.48 12.46 10.35
N ILE A 125 -4.74 11.68 9.30
CA ILE A 125 -5.37 10.36 9.38
C ILE A 125 -4.35 9.26 9.67
N VAL A 126 -3.08 9.46 9.32
CA VAL A 126 -2.00 8.52 9.65
C VAL A 126 -1.79 8.55 11.17
N VAL A 127 -1.80 7.39 11.80
CA VAL A 127 -1.56 7.29 13.25
C VAL A 127 -0.09 7.61 13.55
N PRO A 128 0.24 8.23 14.71
CA PRO A 128 1.61 8.62 15.03
C PRO A 128 2.61 7.45 15.05
N GLN A 129 2.14 6.25 15.37
CA GLN A 129 2.93 5.02 15.34
C GLN A 129 3.45 4.68 13.92
N GLY A 130 2.75 5.14 12.88
CA GLY A 130 3.10 4.90 11.48
C GLY A 130 2.79 3.49 11.01
N TRP A 131 3.34 2.47 11.66
CA TRP A 131 3.30 1.07 11.22
C TRP A 131 2.70 0.14 12.28
N ASP A 132 2.10 -0.96 11.84
CA ASP A 132 1.62 -2.05 12.67
C ASP A 132 2.50 -3.27 12.39
N ALA A 133 3.07 -3.87 13.45
CA ALA A 133 4.00 -5.00 13.34
C ALA A 133 3.29 -6.30 12.93
N TRP A 134 1.95 -6.34 12.91
CA TRP A 134 1.15 -7.54 12.72
C TRP A 134 1.56 -8.66 13.69
N PHE A 135 2.17 -9.73 13.18
CA PHE A 135 2.68 -10.86 13.98
C PHE A 135 4.21 -10.81 14.18
N SER A 136 4.87 -9.74 13.70
CA SER A 136 6.32 -9.60 13.66
C SER A 136 6.89 -8.78 14.82
N ALA A 137 6.12 -8.48 15.87
CA ALA A 137 6.62 -7.68 17.01
C ALA A 137 7.92 -8.25 17.60
N GLY A 138 8.96 -7.41 17.74
CA GLY A 138 10.34 -7.75 18.11
C GLY A 138 11.22 -8.26 16.96
N ARG A 139 10.68 -8.34 15.74
CA ARG A 139 11.33 -8.83 14.51
C ARG A 139 10.91 -8.01 13.28
N GLU A 140 10.26 -6.86 13.51
CA GLU A 140 9.91 -5.88 12.49
C GLU A 140 11.12 -5.23 11.80
#